data_AF-A0A4P8WHJ4-F1
#
_entry.id   AF-A0A4P8WHJ4-F1
#
_cell.length_a   1.000
_cell.length_b   1.000
_cell.length_c   1.000
_cell.angle_alpha   90.00
_cell.angle_beta   90.00
_cell.angle_gamma   90.00
#
_symmetry.space_group_name_H-M   'P 1'
#
loop_
_entity.id
_entity.type
_entity.pdbx_description
1 polymer ?
#
loop_
_entity_poly.entity_id
_entity_poly.type
_entity_poly.pdbx_seq_one_letter_code
_entity_poly.pdbx_strand_id
1 'polypeptide(L)'
;MALVLVVLVLGSTASTSAPPADPAVDRQEQLVTVDGNSSLWPYTSSATTFEQRTLAINVIAAGDPAETRRHLEERSRGDWNETRPDQADVGTASEDTTATENETAVAEEPAGTATSWGHADGSTRYVYVAAEDDPTDGVWLDESYQLHDGDYLGSRHHIRAYESPHDGDEWTAMQAHQEHWDWFRLSHTVTSAENSQRYVEREFMDRRSVSTVSREHLGNGRGFDSDGWVAIVDLETGGDDPPVPMGTVAVLSGAMLVGRVASRTAPRELVAPRVRHAFLLAGSLIGLYLFVRFGAVGLEARLGDLDPRVIAGAFYPLLAVGLPVCTYAFARPLDRSTAFAAASVGFATAILLDYTLLGVTRLPVNVFVHRFSTAIALGFIAVGASHAERIDPEDHGFVRMGALLWVVTLLVPLLRFL
;
A
#
# COMPACT_ATOMS: atom_id res chain seq x y z
N MET A 1 42.13 9.33 -9.00
CA MET A 1 42.31 8.81 -7.63
C MET A 1 42.39 10.01 -6.67
N ALA A 2 41.74 9.91 -5.50
CA ALA A 2 41.55 10.92 -4.43
C ALA A 2 40.57 12.05 -4.80
N LEU A 3 39.27 12.05 -4.42
CA LEU A 3 38.57 11.91 -3.14
C LEU A 3 38.91 13.02 -2.13
N VAL A 4 38.01 13.99 -2.00
CA VAL A 4 37.99 14.98 -0.91
C VAL A 4 36.70 14.76 -0.14
N LEU A 5 36.85 14.25 1.08
CA LEU A 5 35.82 14.13 2.09
C LEU A 5 36.37 14.84 3.32
N VAL A 6 35.71 15.93 3.74
CA VAL A 6 35.95 16.51 5.07
C VAL A 6 34.59 16.83 5.67
N VAL A 7 34.20 15.99 6.61
CA VAL A 7 33.09 16.18 7.55
C VAL A 7 33.63 16.95 8.75
N LEU A 8 32.93 17.98 9.19
CA LEU A 8 33.23 18.70 10.44
C LEU A 8 32.04 18.52 11.40
N VAL A 9 32.28 17.65 12.38
CA VAL A 9 31.42 17.40 13.54
C VAL A 9 31.80 18.38 14.64
N LEU A 10 30.85 19.20 15.10
CA LEU A 10 30.93 19.87 16.40
C LEU A 10 29.50 20.03 16.95
N GLY A 11 29.20 19.27 18.01
CA GLY A 11 27.94 19.36 18.75
C GLY A 11 28.08 18.62 20.07
N SER A 12 28.64 19.30 21.07
CA SER A 12 28.73 18.80 22.44
C SER A 12 27.38 18.95 23.13
N THR A 13 26.78 17.85 23.59
CA THR A 13 25.65 17.87 24.53
C THR A 13 26.04 17.09 25.78
N ALA A 14 25.97 17.77 26.93
CA ALA A 14 26.07 17.13 28.23
C ALA A 14 24.77 16.37 28.50
N SER A 15 24.84 15.04 28.61
CA SER A 15 23.71 14.20 28.99
C SER A 15 23.77 13.91 30.48
N THR A 16 22.79 14.42 31.23
CA THR A 16 22.44 13.92 32.56
C THR A 16 21.77 12.56 32.40
N SER A 17 22.44 11.51 32.87
CA SER A 17 21.93 10.13 32.85
C SER A 17 20.86 9.92 33.93
N ALA A 18 19.59 9.83 33.52
CA ALA A 18 18.62 9.02 34.25
C ALA A 18 18.83 7.54 33.85
N PRO A 19 18.55 6.56 34.73
CA PRO A 19 18.63 5.15 34.33
C PRO A 19 17.69 4.87 33.14
N PRO A 20 18.10 4.05 32.17
CA PRO A 20 17.24 3.71 31.03
C PRO A 20 16.05 2.91 31.54
N ALA A 21 14.83 3.39 31.25
CA ALA A 21 13.62 2.58 31.39
C ALA A 21 13.69 1.41 30.41
N ASP A 22 13.20 0.24 30.83
CA ASP A 22 13.09 -0.91 29.94
C ASP A 22 12.01 -0.62 28.87
N PRO A 23 12.38 -0.53 27.58
CA PRO A 23 11.45 -0.11 26.54
C PRO A 23 10.34 -1.14 26.29
N ALA A 24 10.45 -2.38 26.80
CA ALA A 24 9.37 -3.36 26.77
C ALA A 24 8.29 -3.03 27.82
N VAL A 25 8.70 -2.59 29.02
CA VAL A 25 7.79 -2.18 30.09
C VAL A 25 7.01 -0.92 29.70
N ASP A 26 7.68 0.09 29.12
CA ASP A 26 7.04 1.32 28.61
C ASP A 26 6.00 1.05 27.48
N ARG A 27 6.09 -0.09 26.79
CA ARG A 27 5.16 -0.50 25.72
C ARG A 27 4.01 -1.37 26.25
N GLN A 28 4.24 -2.15 27.30
CA GLN A 28 3.18 -2.81 28.08
C GLN A 28 2.32 -1.80 28.84
N GLU A 29 2.87 -0.64 29.22
CA GLU A 29 2.11 0.48 29.79
C GLU A 29 1.23 1.23 28.76
N GLN A 30 1.29 0.89 27.47
CA GLN A 30 0.49 1.49 26.39
C GLN A 30 -0.70 0.61 25.94
N LEU A 31 -1.05 -0.41 26.72
CA LEU A 31 -2.27 -1.18 26.45
C LEU A 31 -3.51 -0.29 26.61
N VAL A 32 -4.52 -0.56 25.78
CA VAL A 32 -5.80 0.13 25.81
C VAL A 32 -6.88 -0.86 26.20
N THR A 33 -7.66 -0.50 27.21
CA THR A 33 -8.86 -1.24 27.62
C THR A 33 -9.89 -1.24 26.47
N VAL A 34 -10.28 -2.43 26.04
CA VAL A 34 -11.20 -2.68 24.91
C VAL A 34 -12.59 -2.96 25.43
N ASP A 35 -12.62 -3.75 26.49
CA ASP A 35 -13.76 -4.12 27.30
C ASP A 35 -13.27 -4.13 28.75
N GLY A 36 -14.16 -4.01 29.74
CA GLY A 36 -13.82 -3.82 31.16
C GLY A 36 -13.05 -4.97 31.84
N ASN A 37 -12.61 -5.97 31.07
CA ASN A 37 -11.79 -7.10 31.51
C ASN A 37 -10.54 -7.32 30.63
N SER A 38 -10.44 -6.67 29.46
CA SER A 38 -9.43 -6.96 28.43
C SER A 38 -8.76 -5.70 27.91
N SER A 39 -7.43 -5.74 27.84
CA SER A 39 -6.58 -4.67 27.32
C SER A 39 -5.78 -5.14 26.10
N LEU A 40 -5.81 -4.40 24.99
CA LEU A 40 -5.06 -4.71 23.78
C LEU A 40 -3.93 -3.71 23.51
N TRP A 41 -2.85 -4.18 22.89
CA TRP A 41 -1.84 -3.29 22.34
C TRP A 41 -2.35 -2.68 21.03
N PRO A 42 -2.42 -1.35 20.87
CA PRO A 42 -3.20 -0.69 19.81
C PRO A 42 -2.52 -0.72 18.43
N TYR A 43 -1.63 -1.69 18.21
CA TYR A 43 -0.88 -1.93 17.00
C TYR A 43 -0.75 -3.43 16.73
N THR A 44 -0.55 -3.77 15.47
CA THR A 44 -0.16 -5.12 15.06
C THR A 44 1.35 -5.23 14.90
N SER A 45 1.89 -6.45 14.95
CA SER A 45 3.32 -6.74 14.82
C SER A 45 3.58 -7.82 13.76
N SER A 46 4.73 -7.76 13.09
CA SER A 46 5.14 -8.84 12.16
C SER A 46 5.71 -10.08 12.85
N ALA A 47 5.92 -10.03 14.16
CA ALA A 47 6.33 -11.15 14.99
C ALA A 47 5.71 -11.01 16.39
N THR A 48 5.79 -12.03 17.24
CA THR A 48 5.30 -12.01 18.62
C THR A 48 6.22 -11.19 19.55
N THR A 49 6.46 -9.93 19.18
CA THR A 49 7.30 -8.95 19.86
C THR A 49 6.78 -7.55 19.61
N PHE A 50 6.92 -6.65 20.59
CA PHE A 50 6.54 -5.25 20.47
C PHE A 50 7.47 -4.42 19.57
N GLU A 51 8.64 -4.96 19.18
CA GLU A 51 9.66 -4.22 18.42
C GLU A 51 9.37 -4.14 16.93
N GLN A 52 8.60 -5.10 16.41
CA GLN A 52 8.28 -5.20 14.99
C GLN A 52 6.88 -4.65 14.67
N ARG A 53 6.55 -3.53 15.31
CA ARG A 53 5.28 -2.82 15.15
C ARG A 53 5.01 -2.48 13.67
N THR A 54 3.77 -2.67 13.24
CA THR A 54 3.27 -2.35 11.90
C THR A 54 2.14 -1.32 11.95
N LEU A 55 0.93 -1.60 11.43
CA LEU A 55 -0.16 -0.62 11.46
C LEU A 55 -0.91 -0.65 12.80
N ALA A 56 -1.68 0.40 13.02
CA ALA A 56 -2.54 0.53 14.19
C ALA A 56 -3.84 -0.25 14.01
N ILE A 57 -4.38 -0.75 15.12
CA ILE A 57 -5.81 -1.12 15.20
C ILE A 57 -6.61 0.18 15.07
N ASN A 58 -7.61 0.20 14.19
CA ASN A 58 -8.37 1.43 13.90
C ASN A 58 -9.88 1.25 13.95
N VAL A 59 -10.36 0.02 14.13
CA VAL A 59 -11.76 -0.26 14.46
C VAL A 59 -11.82 -1.32 15.56
N ILE A 60 -12.72 -1.15 16.52
CA ILE A 60 -13.07 -2.14 17.53
C ILE A 60 -14.60 -2.30 17.46
N ALA A 61 -15.07 -3.52 17.22
CA ALA A 61 -16.48 -3.85 17.37
C ALA A 61 -16.69 -4.52 18.72
N ALA A 62 -17.46 -3.90 19.61
CA ALA A 62 -17.93 -4.51 20.84
C ALA A 62 -19.20 -5.33 20.56
N GLY A 63 -19.26 -6.54 21.09
CA GLY A 63 -20.29 -7.55 20.85
C GLY A 63 -19.75 -8.82 20.19
N ASP A 64 -20.64 -9.78 19.97
CA ASP A 64 -20.31 -11.12 19.46
C ASP A 64 -19.44 -11.06 18.18
N PRO A 65 -18.23 -11.66 18.19
CA PRO A 65 -17.36 -11.72 17.02
C PRO A 65 -18.01 -12.39 15.80
N ALA A 66 -18.83 -13.44 16.02
CA ALA A 66 -19.53 -14.11 14.94
C ALA A 66 -20.56 -13.18 14.26
N GLU A 67 -21.20 -12.31 15.04
CA GLU A 67 -22.13 -11.31 14.52
C GLU A 67 -21.41 -10.20 13.76
N THR A 68 -20.24 -9.77 14.25
CA THR A 68 -19.38 -8.81 13.54
C THR A 68 -18.99 -9.34 12.17
N ARG A 69 -18.47 -10.58 12.11
CA ARG A 69 -18.08 -11.22 10.85
C ARG A 69 -19.27 -11.36 9.90
N ARG A 70 -20.39 -11.89 10.40
CA ARG A 70 -21.61 -12.07 9.61
C ARG A 70 -22.17 -10.75 9.07
N HIS A 71 -22.11 -9.68 9.86
CA HIS A 71 -22.53 -8.36 9.41
C HIS A 71 -21.68 -7.86 8.23
N LEU A 72 -20.36 -8.03 8.33
CA LEU A 72 -19.44 -7.63 7.27
C LEU A 72 -19.59 -8.48 6.00
N GLU A 73 -19.81 -9.79 6.10
CA GLU A 73 -19.89 -10.68 4.94
C GLU A 73 -21.27 -10.69 4.26
N GLU A 74 -22.36 -10.71 5.05
CA GLU A 74 -23.71 -10.98 4.51
C GLU A 74 -24.60 -9.75 4.45
N ARG A 75 -24.29 -8.71 5.23
CA ARG A 75 -25.20 -7.60 5.47
C ARG A 75 -24.62 -6.26 5.10
N SER A 76 -23.33 -6.14 4.84
CA SER A 76 -22.65 -4.89 4.43
C SER A 76 -23.22 -4.30 3.13
N ARG A 77 -22.88 -3.04 2.88
CA ARG A 77 -23.07 -2.35 1.60
C ARG A 77 -21.92 -2.68 0.65
N GLY A 78 -20.71 -2.87 1.18
CA GLY A 78 -19.55 -3.35 0.43
C GLY A 78 -19.62 -4.84 0.09
N ASP A 79 -18.88 -5.24 -0.94
CA ASP A 79 -18.78 -6.62 -1.43
C ASP A 79 -17.64 -7.35 -0.69
N TRP A 80 -17.72 -7.42 0.64
CA TRP A 80 -16.67 -8.04 1.46
C TRP A 80 -16.62 -9.55 1.24
N ASN A 81 -15.44 -10.04 0.86
CA ASN A 81 -15.17 -11.45 0.65
C ASN A 81 -14.03 -11.91 1.56
N GLU A 82 -14.07 -13.18 1.96
CA GLU A 82 -12.97 -13.82 2.66
C GLU A 82 -11.71 -13.81 1.78
N THR A 83 -10.59 -13.36 2.36
CA THR A 83 -9.30 -13.36 1.68
C THR A 83 -8.77 -14.79 1.59
N ARG A 84 -8.70 -15.32 0.36
CA ARG A 84 -8.17 -16.67 0.11
C ARG A 84 -6.67 -16.76 0.39
N PRO A 85 -6.10 -17.94 0.71
CA PRO A 85 -4.67 -18.09 0.98
C PRO A 85 -3.74 -17.63 -0.17
N ASP A 86 -4.16 -17.77 -1.43
CA ASP A 86 -3.44 -17.26 -2.60
C ASP A 86 -3.55 -15.73 -2.76
N GLN A 87 -4.57 -15.13 -2.14
CA GLN A 87 -4.83 -13.70 -2.11
C GLN A 87 -4.39 -13.01 -0.81
N ALA A 88 -4.00 -13.78 0.21
CA ALA A 88 -3.23 -13.29 1.33
C ALA A 88 -1.88 -12.78 0.80
N ASP A 89 -1.37 -11.70 1.40
CA ASP A 89 -0.04 -11.21 1.05
C ASP A 89 1.01 -12.30 1.33
N VAL A 90 2.10 -12.32 0.57
CA VAL A 90 3.18 -13.29 0.77
C VAL A 90 4.14 -12.76 1.82
N GLY A 91 4.14 -13.36 3.00
CA GLY A 91 5.22 -13.28 3.97
C GLY A 91 5.87 -14.65 4.12
N THR A 92 7.17 -14.69 4.41
CA THR A 92 7.81 -15.91 4.88
C THR A 92 7.09 -16.36 6.14
N ALA A 93 6.36 -17.47 6.06
CA ALA A 93 5.93 -18.20 7.25
C ALA A 93 7.21 -18.60 7.99
N SER A 94 7.43 -18.04 9.18
CA SER A 94 8.35 -18.66 10.13
C SER A 94 7.69 -19.99 10.54
N GLU A 95 8.04 -21.05 9.82
CA GLU A 95 7.91 -22.39 10.36
C GLU A 95 8.75 -22.43 11.64
N ASP A 96 8.04 -22.58 12.76
CA ASP A 96 8.54 -23.18 14.00
C ASP A 96 9.74 -22.45 14.66
N THR A 97 9.44 -21.46 15.51
CA THR A 97 10.39 -21.04 16.56
C THR A 97 9.94 -21.61 17.89
N THR A 98 10.17 -22.90 18.10
CA THR A 98 10.52 -23.37 19.45
C THR A 98 11.69 -22.52 19.93
N ALA A 99 11.46 -21.76 21.00
CA ALA A 99 12.45 -20.94 21.67
C ALA A 99 13.78 -21.68 21.81
N THR A 100 14.77 -21.29 21.00
CA THR A 100 16.17 -21.60 21.27
C THR A 100 16.84 -20.28 21.55
N GLU A 101 17.03 -20.01 22.84
CA GLU A 101 17.81 -18.91 23.36
C GLU A 101 19.23 -18.95 22.77
N ASN A 102 19.75 -17.77 22.42
CA ASN A 102 21.07 -17.48 21.83
C ASN A 102 21.15 -17.38 20.30
N GLU A 103 20.56 -16.31 19.75
CA GLU A 103 21.28 -15.55 18.73
C GLU A 103 21.35 -14.08 19.17
N THR A 104 22.57 -13.65 19.49
CA THR A 104 22.96 -12.27 19.77
C THR A 104 22.84 -11.46 18.47
N ALA A 105 21.62 -11.06 18.13
CA ALA A 105 21.40 -9.98 17.17
C ALA A 105 21.89 -8.68 17.82
N VAL A 106 22.97 -8.14 17.29
CA VAL A 106 23.50 -6.83 17.67
C VAL A 106 22.47 -5.78 17.28
N ALA A 107 21.61 -5.40 18.23
CA ALA A 107 20.75 -4.25 18.13
C ALA A 107 21.63 -2.99 18.18
N GLU A 108 21.87 -2.37 17.02
CA GLU A 108 22.30 -0.98 16.99
C GLU A 108 21.14 -0.12 17.50
N GLU A 109 21.24 0.33 18.75
CA GLU A 109 20.48 1.45 19.32
C GLU A 109 20.66 2.73 18.48
N PRO A 110 19.60 3.31 17.90
CA PRO A 110 19.59 4.70 17.51
C PRO A 110 18.80 5.49 18.57
N ALA A 111 19.52 6.10 19.50
CA ALA A 111 18.98 7.16 20.32
C ALA A 111 18.50 8.31 19.40
N GLY A 112 17.17 8.43 19.25
CA GLY A 112 16.50 9.55 18.58
C GLY A 112 15.44 9.12 17.56
N THR A 113 14.15 9.25 17.92
CA THR A 113 13.00 9.23 16.98
C THR A 113 12.94 8.02 16.02
N ALA A 114 13.29 6.84 16.51
CA ALA A 114 13.24 5.60 15.74
C ALA A 114 11.77 5.14 15.54
N THR A 115 11.15 5.57 14.45
CA THR A 115 10.12 4.76 13.80
C THR A 115 10.86 3.83 12.85
N SER A 116 10.99 2.55 13.20
CA SER A 116 11.42 1.52 12.25
C SER A 116 10.32 1.41 11.18
N TRP A 117 10.54 2.06 10.06
CA TRP A 117 9.62 2.02 8.93
C TRP A 117 9.84 0.72 8.15
N GLY A 118 9.12 -0.34 8.50
CA GLY A 118 8.98 -1.58 7.72
C GLY A 118 7.78 -1.53 6.77
N HIS A 119 7.83 -2.32 5.70
CA HIS A 119 6.72 -2.46 4.74
C HIS A 119 5.56 -3.25 5.38
N ALA A 120 4.36 -3.17 4.81
CA ALA A 120 3.34 -4.16 5.13
C ALA A 120 3.76 -5.48 4.45
N ASP A 121 4.67 -6.20 5.11
CA ASP A 121 5.11 -7.51 4.66
C ASP A 121 3.96 -8.51 4.86
N GLY A 122 3.75 -9.42 3.93
CA GLY A 122 2.56 -10.28 3.91
C GLY A 122 2.51 -11.40 4.95
N SER A 123 3.18 -11.26 6.08
CA SER A 123 3.13 -12.29 7.13
C SER A 123 1.90 -12.14 8.02
N THR A 124 1.57 -13.22 8.72
CA THR A 124 0.75 -13.22 9.94
C THR A 124 1.12 -12.00 10.78
N ARG A 125 0.10 -11.23 11.15
CA ARG A 125 0.23 -10.05 11.99
C ARG A 125 -0.34 -10.39 13.34
N TYR A 126 0.46 -10.16 14.36
CA TYR A 126 0.09 -10.48 15.73
C TYR A 126 -0.41 -9.25 16.47
N VAL A 127 -1.41 -9.41 17.33
CA VAL A 127 -1.80 -8.41 18.33
C VAL A 127 -1.57 -8.98 19.72
N TYR A 128 -1.12 -8.15 20.66
CA TYR A 128 -0.96 -8.57 22.05
C TYR A 128 -2.20 -8.17 22.87
N VAL A 129 -2.74 -9.11 23.63
CA VAL A 129 -3.90 -8.93 24.49
C VAL A 129 -3.56 -9.42 25.88
N ALA A 130 -3.88 -8.64 26.91
CA ALA A 130 -3.72 -9.03 28.30
C ALA A 130 -5.01 -8.75 29.08
N ALA A 131 -5.19 -9.42 30.21
CA ALA A 131 -6.24 -9.06 31.16
C ALA A 131 -5.98 -7.65 31.70
N GLU A 132 -7.04 -6.87 31.97
CA GLU A 132 -6.89 -5.51 32.53
C GLU A 132 -6.15 -5.52 33.87
N ASP A 133 -6.45 -6.50 34.72
CA ASP A 133 -5.89 -6.62 36.07
C ASP A 133 -4.45 -7.12 36.10
N ASP A 134 -3.96 -7.73 35.02
CA ASP A 134 -2.59 -8.23 34.87
C ASP A 134 -2.06 -8.02 33.45
N PRO A 135 -1.54 -6.82 33.13
CA PRO A 135 -0.99 -6.51 31.81
C PRO A 135 0.29 -7.29 31.47
N THR A 136 0.87 -8.01 32.46
CA THR A 136 2.12 -8.76 32.30
C THR A 136 1.92 -10.20 31.86
N ASP A 137 0.70 -10.74 31.98
CA ASP A 137 0.32 -12.10 31.56
C ASP A 137 -0.61 -12.06 30.34
N GLY A 138 -0.10 -11.50 29.23
CA GLY A 138 -0.83 -11.42 27.97
C GLY A 138 -0.38 -12.41 26.91
N VAL A 139 -1.22 -12.59 25.91
CA VAL A 139 -1.05 -13.51 24.79
C VAL A 139 -0.93 -12.76 23.46
N TRP A 140 -0.13 -13.30 22.55
CA TRP A 140 -0.10 -12.86 21.16
C TRP A 140 -1.12 -13.65 20.35
N LEU A 141 -2.02 -12.95 19.67
CA LEU A 141 -3.04 -13.53 18.80
C LEU A 141 -2.65 -13.33 17.35
N ASP A 142 -2.83 -14.36 16.52
CA ASP A 142 -2.82 -14.27 15.07
C ASP A 142 -4.18 -13.80 14.53
N GLU A 143 -4.30 -13.59 13.22
CA GLU A 143 -5.56 -13.17 12.61
C GLU A 143 -6.62 -14.28 12.69
N SER A 144 -7.79 -13.96 13.25
CA SER A 144 -8.94 -14.86 13.27
C SER A 144 -9.57 -15.03 11.89
N TYR A 145 -9.66 -13.93 11.12
CA TYR A 145 -10.08 -13.93 9.72
C TYR A 145 -9.60 -12.66 8.99
N GLN A 146 -9.65 -12.71 7.65
CA GLN A 146 -9.29 -11.59 6.78
C GLN A 146 -10.37 -11.37 5.71
N LEU A 147 -10.81 -10.12 5.53
CA LEU A 147 -11.83 -9.74 4.56
C LEU A 147 -11.31 -8.66 3.61
N HIS A 148 -11.70 -8.71 2.34
CA HIS A 148 -11.40 -7.65 1.38
C HIS A 148 -12.60 -7.24 0.53
N ASP A 149 -12.59 -5.99 0.07
CA ASP A 149 -13.56 -5.43 -0.88
C ASP A 149 -12.79 -4.66 -1.97
N GLY A 150 -12.84 -5.15 -3.22
CA GLY A 150 -12.13 -4.63 -4.38
C GLY A 150 -11.33 -5.70 -5.14
N ASP A 151 -10.49 -5.25 -6.08
CA ASP A 151 -9.71 -6.13 -6.97
C ASP A 151 -8.28 -6.36 -6.43
N TYR A 152 -7.76 -7.59 -6.52
CA TYR A 152 -6.40 -7.94 -6.09
C TYR A 152 -5.34 -7.18 -6.92
N LEU A 153 -5.43 -7.18 -8.25
CA LEU A 153 -4.44 -6.47 -9.10
C LEU A 153 -4.76 -4.98 -9.28
N GLY A 154 -5.81 -4.50 -8.61
CA GLY A 154 -6.28 -3.12 -8.58
C GLY A 154 -6.03 -2.48 -7.23
N SER A 155 -7.11 -2.05 -6.60
CA SER A 155 -7.16 -1.49 -5.25
C SER A 155 -8.27 -2.14 -4.47
N ARG A 156 -8.05 -2.36 -3.17
CA ARG A 156 -9.04 -2.94 -2.27
C ARG A 156 -8.96 -2.37 -0.87
N HIS A 157 -10.07 -2.42 -0.16
CA HIS A 157 -10.12 -2.32 1.29
C HIS A 157 -9.83 -3.70 1.86
N HIS A 158 -9.00 -3.78 2.89
CA HIS A 158 -8.60 -5.03 3.53
C HIS A 158 -8.74 -4.89 5.05
N ILE A 159 -9.31 -5.91 5.70
CA ILE A 159 -9.47 -6.03 7.14
C ILE A 159 -8.72 -7.27 7.60
N ARG A 160 -7.90 -7.10 8.63
CA ARG A 160 -7.43 -8.19 9.49
C ARG A 160 -8.15 -8.09 10.82
N ALA A 161 -8.85 -9.15 11.21
CA ALA A 161 -9.67 -9.19 12.41
C ALA A 161 -9.08 -10.11 13.48
N TYR A 162 -9.22 -9.69 14.72
CA TYR A 162 -8.73 -10.36 15.93
C TYR A 162 -9.89 -10.47 16.91
N GLU A 163 -10.27 -11.68 17.25
CA GLU A 163 -11.35 -11.96 18.20
C GLU A 163 -10.79 -12.05 19.63
N SER A 164 -11.64 -11.73 20.61
CA SER A 164 -11.28 -11.87 22.02
C SER A 164 -10.83 -13.31 22.36
N PRO A 165 -9.71 -13.49 23.09
CA PRO A 165 -9.24 -14.81 23.47
C PRO A 165 -9.89 -15.37 24.75
N HIS A 166 -10.62 -14.54 25.50
CA HIS A 166 -11.19 -14.90 26.80
C HIS A 166 -12.69 -15.19 26.72
N ASP A 167 -13.11 -16.31 27.30
CA ASP A 167 -14.51 -16.68 27.43
C ASP A 167 -15.27 -15.62 28.25
N GLY A 168 -16.19 -14.88 27.62
CA GLY A 168 -17.03 -13.87 28.25
C GLY A 168 -16.74 -12.43 27.82
N ASP A 169 -15.64 -12.20 27.11
CA ASP A 169 -15.32 -10.90 26.51
C ASP A 169 -15.82 -10.90 25.05
N GLU A 170 -16.67 -9.93 24.72
CA GLU A 170 -17.31 -9.85 23.41
C GLU A 170 -16.76 -8.64 22.64
N TRP A 171 -15.67 -8.85 21.89
CA TRP A 171 -15.14 -7.82 21.01
C TRP A 171 -14.35 -8.41 19.83
N THR A 172 -14.27 -7.63 18.75
CA THR A 172 -13.41 -7.86 17.59
C THR A 172 -12.59 -6.61 17.30
N ALA A 173 -11.26 -6.72 17.39
CA ALA A 173 -10.35 -5.65 16.98
C ALA A 173 -10.00 -5.83 15.50
N MET A 174 -9.98 -4.72 14.76
CA MET A 174 -9.76 -4.72 13.32
C MET A 174 -8.67 -3.73 12.93
N GLN A 175 -7.76 -4.23 12.10
CA GLN A 175 -6.84 -3.44 11.31
C GLN A 175 -7.42 -3.32 9.89
N ALA A 176 -8.07 -2.20 9.61
CA ALA A 176 -8.64 -1.88 8.30
C ALA A 176 -7.72 -0.94 7.51
N HIS A 177 -7.29 -1.32 6.31
CA HIS A 177 -6.44 -0.47 5.47
C HIS A 177 -6.81 -0.57 4.00
N GLN A 178 -6.50 0.46 3.25
CA GLN A 178 -6.67 0.50 1.80
C GLN A 178 -5.32 0.17 1.20
N GLU A 179 -5.31 -0.70 0.22
CA GLU A 179 -4.10 -1.13 -0.47
C GLU A 179 -4.31 -1.21 -1.98
N HIS A 180 -3.21 -1.24 -2.72
CA HIS A 180 -3.20 -1.43 -4.15
C HIS A 180 -2.02 -2.27 -4.58
N TRP A 181 -2.17 -2.99 -5.70
CA TRP A 181 -1.08 -3.75 -6.29
C TRP A 181 -0.03 -2.81 -6.91
N ASP A 182 1.20 -2.87 -6.43
CA ASP A 182 2.33 -2.14 -7.00
C ASP A 182 3.10 -3.03 -7.98
N TRP A 183 2.97 -2.74 -9.28
CA TRP A 183 3.62 -3.53 -10.34
C TRP A 183 5.15 -3.53 -10.31
N PHE A 184 5.80 -2.55 -9.70
CA PHE A 184 7.26 -2.53 -9.56
C PHE A 184 7.75 -3.29 -8.34
N ARG A 185 6.87 -3.52 -7.37
CA ARG A 185 7.15 -4.30 -6.16
C ARG A 185 6.62 -5.73 -6.24
N LEU A 186 5.63 -5.97 -7.10
CA LEU A 186 4.87 -7.22 -7.18
C LEU A 186 4.26 -7.60 -5.83
N SER A 187 3.74 -6.60 -5.12
CA SER A 187 3.10 -6.74 -3.82
C SER A 187 2.10 -5.61 -3.60
N HIS A 188 1.20 -5.79 -2.62
CA HIS A 188 0.32 -4.73 -2.19
C HIS A 188 1.10 -3.65 -1.43
N THR A 189 0.74 -2.40 -1.69
CA THR A 189 1.23 -1.25 -0.92
C THR A 189 0.04 -0.55 -0.29
N VAL A 190 0.10 -0.43 1.04
CA VAL A 190 -0.89 0.29 1.84
C VAL A 190 -0.85 1.78 1.50
N THR A 191 -2.04 2.35 1.29
CA THR A 191 -2.22 3.74 0.84
C THR A 191 -3.06 4.58 1.77
N SER A 192 -3.92 3.99 2.61
CA SER A 192 -4.58 4.72 3.70
C SER A 192 -5.22 3.79 4.72
N ALA A 193 -4.91 3.97 6.01
CA ALA A 193 -5.68 3.35 7.10
C ALA A 193 -6.99 4.13 7.37
N GLU A 194 -6.91 5.47 7.38
CA GLU A 194 -8.03 6.36 7.66
C GLU A 194 -9.21 6.21 6.67
N ASN A 195 -8.92 6.01 5.37
CA ASN A 195 -9.96 5.80 4.38
C ASN A 195 -10.72 4.48 4.61
N SER A 196 -10.00 3.40 4.90
CA SER A 196 -10.63 2.11 5.22
C SER A 196 -11.33 2.12 6.57
N GLN A 197 -10.80 2.79 7.58
CA GLN A 197 -11.52 3.01 8.84
C GLN A 197 -12.87 3.68 8.58
N ARG A 198 -12.89 4.78 7.83
CA ARG A 198 -14.14 5.46 7.43
C ARG A 198 -15.05 4.59 6.56
N TYR A 199 -14.47 3.71 5.74
CA TYR A 199 -15.22 2.78 4.92
C TYR A 199 -15.95 1.77 5.80
N VAL A 200 -15.24 1.13 6.73
CA VAL A 200 -15.79 0.20 7.72
C VAL A 200 -16.79 0.89 8.66
N GLU A 201 -16.50 2.10 9.17
CA GLU A 201 -17.44 2.89 9.96
C GLU A 201 -18.79 3.05 9.25
N ARG A 202 -18.79 3.35 7.94
CA ARG A 202 -20.01 3.49 7.14
C ARG A 202 -20.78 2.19 6.96
N GLU A 203 -20.12 1.03 7.07
CA GLU A 203 -20.78 -0.28 7.04
C GLU A 203 -21.66 -0.51 8.27
N PHE A 204 -21.26 0.08 9.40
CA PHE A 204 -21.94 0.00 10.68
C PHE A 204 -22.87 1.19 10.96
N MET A 205 -22.65 2.36 10.33
CA MET A 205 -23.55 3.52 10.45
C MET A 205 -24.96 3.25 9.89
N ASP A 206 -25.96 3.83 10.56
CA ASP A 206 -27.39 3.73 10.20
C ASP A 206 -27.94 2.29 10.14
N ARG A 207 -27.31 1.36 10.88
CA ARG A 207 -27.73 -0.04 11.04
C ARG A 207 -28.44 -0.22 12.37
N ARG A 208 -29.49 -1.05 12.42
CA ARG A 208 -30.20 -1.32 13.68
C ARG A 208 -29.47 -2.27 14.62
N SER A 209 -28.53 -3.08 14.11
CA SER A 209 -27.67 -3.95 14.91
C SER A 209 -26.52 -3.21 15.58
N VAL A 210 -26.41 -1.89 15.35
CA VAL A 210 -25.34 -1.04 15.89
C VAL A 210 -26.00 0.03 16.74
N SER A 211 -25.74 0.01 18.04
CA SER A 211 -26.29 1.00 18.96
C SER A 211 -25.60 2.36 18.79
N THR A 212 -24.27 2.35 18.70
CA THR A 212 -23.44 3.56 18.56
C THR A 212 -22.20 3.26 17.73
N VAL A 213 -21.83 4.21 16.87
CA VAL A 213 -20.49 4.32 16.30
C VAL A 213 -19.85 5.55 16.92
N SER A 214 -18.85 5.37 17.76
CA SER A 214 -18.11 6.44 18.41
C SER A 214 -16.66 6.44 17.95
N ARG A 215 -15.92 7.52 18.25
CA ARG A 215 -14.48 7.59 18.02
C ARG A 215 -13.79 7.94 19.32
N GLU A 216 -12.80 7.15 19.69
CA GLU A 216 -11.97 7.38 20.87
C GLU A 216 -10.51 7.57 20.47
N HIS A 217 -9.83 8.49 21.14
CA HIS A 217 -8.43 8.78 20.86
C HIS A 217 -7.53 7.89 21.72
N LEU A 218 -6.94 6.87 21.09
CA LEU A 218 -6.07 5.89 21.75
C LEU A 218 -4.59 6.23 21.67
N GLY A 219 -4.23 7.37 21.04
CA GLY A 219 -2.84 7.79 20.90
C GLY A 219 -2.00 6.88 19.99
N ASN A 220 -2.66 6.07 19.15
CA ASN A 220 -2.02 5.14 18.22
C ASN A 220 -1.71 5.74 16.83
N GLY A 221 -1.60 7.07 16.75
CA GLY A 221 -1.33 7.83 15.52
C GLY A 221 0.09 7.68 14.97
N ARG A 222 0.90 6.78 15.53
CA ARG A 222 2.27 6.51 15.04
C ARG A 222 2.30 5.59 13.81
N GLY A 223 1.13 5.12 13.34
CA GLY A 223 0.96 4.34 12.11
C GLY A 223 0.80 5.18 10.84
N PHE A 224 0.95 4.56 9.66
CA PHE A 224 0.81 5.24 8.36
C PHE A 224 -0.60 5.81 8.19
N ASP A 225 -0.71 7.15 8.12
CA ASP A 225 -1.98 7.86 7.98
C ASP A 225 -3.00 7.54 9.09
N SER A 226 -2.54 7.13 10.27
CA SER A 226 -3.37 7.01 11.48
C SER A 226 -3.38 8.34 12.21
N ASP A 227 -4.55 8.84 12.56
CA ASP A 227 -4.74 10.08 13.30
C ASP A 227 -4.80 9.85 14.82
N GLY A 228 -4.62 8.60 15.27
CA GLY A 228 -4.69 8.20 16.67
C GLY A 228 -6.10 7.97 17.20
N TRP A 229 -7.11 8.05 16.32
CA TRP A 229 -8.51 7.77 16.64
C TRP A 229 -8.89 6.37 16.20
N VAL A 230 -9.61 5.67 17.06
CA VAL A 230 -10.17 4.34 16.78
C VAL A 230 -11.68 4.44 16.78
N ALA A 231 -12.31 3.81 15.80
CA ALA A 231 -13.76 3.71 15.73
C ALA A 231 -14.22 2.58 16.66
N ILE A 232 -15.14 2.87 17.58
CA ILE A 232 -15.77 1.86 18.44
C ILE A 232 -17.20 1.65 17.95
N VAL A 233 -17.55 0.40 17.68
CA VAL A 233 -18.86 -0.01 17.16
C VAL A 233 -19.51 -0.91 18.20
N ASP A 234 -20.58 -0.45 18.84
CA ASP A 234 -21.31 -1.24 19.84
C ASP A 234 -22.46 -2.01 19.18
N LEU A 235 -22.41 -3.34 19.18
CA LEU A 235 -23.44 -4.21 18.59
C LEU A 235 -24.55 -4.54 19.61
N GLU A 236 -25.81 -4.51 19.18
CA GLU A 236 -26.98 -4.92 19.98
C GLU A 236 -27.51 -6.30 19.55
N THR A 237 -27.74 -7.19 20.52
CA THR A 237 -28.27 -8.54 20.28
C THR A 237 -29.80 -8.55 20.13
N GLY A 238 -30.28 -8.67 18.88
CA GLY A 238 -31.57 -9.28 18.57
C GLY A 238 -32.67 -8.34 18.03
N GLY A 239 -33.15 -8.66 16.83
CA GLY A 239 -34.40 -8.14 16.28
C GLY A 239 -34.65 -8.61 14.85
N ASP A 240 -35.41 -9.70 14.69
CA ASP A 240 -35.99 -10.13 13.41
C ASP A 240 -37.12 -9.16 12.98
N ASP A 241 -37.00 -8.54 11.80
CA ASP A 241 -38.14 -7.92 11.07
C ASP A 241 -37.79 -7.64 9.58
N PRO A 242 -38.81 -7.45 8.69
CA PRO A 242 -38.76 -7.80 7.26
C PRO A 242 -38.03 -6.80 6.35
N PRO A 243 -37.75 -7.17 5.08
CA PRO A 243 -37.01 -6.32 4.15
C PRO A 243 -37.77 -5.01 3.85
N VAL A 244 -37.10 -3.89 4.10
CA VAL A 244 -37.52 -2.57 3.65
C VAL A 244 -37.03 -2.39 2.22
N PRO A 245 -37.90 -2.20 1.20
CA PRO A 245 -37.44 -1.91 -0.15
C PRO A 245 -36.94 -0.47 -0.19
N MET A 246 -35.64 -0.25 0.01
CA MET A 246 -35.02 1.00 -0.38
C MET A 246 -34.94 1.02 -1.91
N GLY A 247 -35.82 1.83 -2.50
CA GLY A 247 -35.85 2.06 -3.94
C GLY A 247 -34.47 2.47 -4.43
N THR A 248 -33.98 1.74 -5.43
CA THR A 248 -32.77 2.05 -6.16
C THR A 248 -32.94 3.41 -6.84
N VAL A 249 -32.40 4.47 -6.25
CA VAL A 249 -32.01 5.63 -7.06
C VAL A 249 -30.74 5.22 -7.78
N ALA A 250 -30.92 4.64 -8.96
CA ALA A 250 -29.85 4.48 -9.92
C ALA A 250 -29.39 5.89 -10.31
N VAL A 251 -28.33 6.38 -9.68
CA VAL A 251 -27.53 7.44 -10.28
C VAL A 251 -26.77 6.78 -11.42
N LEU A 252 -27.36 6.86 -12.61
CA LEU A 252 -26.61 6.75 -13.85
C LEU A 252 -25.58 7.89 -13.85
N SER A 253 -24.39 7.62 -13.34
CA SER A 253 -23.20 8.40 -13.70
C SER A 253 -22.84 8.03 -15.14
N GLY A 254 -23.65 8.57 -16.06
CA GLY A 254 -23.35 8.56 -17.47
C GLY A 254 -22.04 9.31 -17.70
N ALA A 255 -21.11 8.63 -18.36
CA ALA A 255 -19.98 9.26 -18.99
C ALA A 255 -20.48 10.35 -19.96
N MET A 256 -20.33 11.62 -19.59
CA MET A 256 -20.24 12.73 -20.53
C MET A 256 -19.32 13.82 -19.97
N LEU A 257 -18.03 13.67 -20.29
CA LEU A 257 -17.15 14.82 -20.55
C LEU A 257 -16.56 14.66 -21.95
N VAL A 258 -17.42 14.73 -22.97
CA VAL A 258 -17.01 15.31 -24.25
C VAL A 258 -17.22 16.81 -24.10
N GLY A 259 -16.21 17.48 -23.58
CA GLY A 259 -16.08 18.93 -23.74
C GLY A 259 -15.85 19.23 -25.21
N ARG A 260 -16.90 19.64 -25.92
CA ARG A 260 -16.77 20.38 -27.18
C ARG A 260 -15.97 21.66 -26.90
N VAL A 261 -14.68 21.66 -27.22
CA VAL A 261 -14.02 22.90 -27.62
C VAL A 261 -14.51 23.20 -29.03
N ALA A 262 -15.56 24.02 -29.11
CA ALA A 262 -15.93 24.65 -30.36
C ALA A 262 -14.80 25.60 -30.77
N SER A 263 -13.99 25.13 -31.73
CA SER A 263 -13.31 25.88 -32.77
C SER A 263 -13.11 27.38 -32.53
N ARG A 264 -11.90 27.73 -32.08
CA ARG A 264 -11.20 28.92 -32.58
C ARG A 264 -9.93 28.44 -33.27
N THR A 265 -10.01 28.43 -34.60
CA THR A 265 -8.93 28.42 -35.59
C THR A 265 -7.51 28.24 -35.04
N ALA A 266 -6.98 27.02 -35.09
CA ALA A 266 -5.54 26.75 -35.03
C ALA A 266 -5.11 26.20 -36.40
N PRO A 267 -4.01 26.68 -36.99
CA PRO A 267 -3.65 26.37 -38.36
C PRO A 267 -3.32 24.88 -38.49
N ARG A 268 -3.93 24.22 -39.47
CA ARG A 268 -3.56 22.88 -39.94
C ARG A 268 -2.26 22.92 -40.76
N GLU A 269 -1.26 23.65 -40.26
CA GLU A 269 0.07 23.68 -40.85
C GLU A 269 1.08 23.28 -39.78
N LEU A 270 1.66 22.09 -39.99
CA LEU A 270 2.94 21.64 -39.44
C LEU A 270 3.00 21.53 -37.89
N VAL A 271 2.30 20.55 -37.31
CA VAL A 271 2.91 19.87 -36.15
C VAL A 271 4.17 19.23 -36.69
N ALA A 272 5.32 19.86 -36.41
CA ALA A 272 6.61 19.37 -36.87
C ALA A 272 6.68 17.87 -36.59
N PRO A 273 7.13 17.03 -37.54
CA PRO A 273 7.15 15.57 -37.36
C PRO A 273 7.72 15.13 -36.00
N ARG A 274 8.65 15.90 -35.43
CA ARG A 274 9.21 15.72 -34.09
C ARG A 274 8.17 15.70 -32.97
N VAL A 275 7.25 16.65 -32.92
CA VAL A 275 6.22 16.74 -31.86
C VAL A 275 5.28 15.54 -31.91
N ARG A 276 4.92 15.08 -33.11
CA ARG A 276 4.13 13.85 -33.27
C ARG A 276 4.85 12.63 -32.67
N HIS A 277 6.13 12.45 -32.96
CA HIS A 277 6.89 11.32 -32.42
C HIS A 277 7.08 11.41 -30.90
N ALA A 278 7.20 12.63 -30.34
CA ALA A 278 7.24 12.84 -28.91
C ALA A 278 5.93 12.40 -28.23
N PHE A 279 4.78 12.77 -28.80
CA PHE A 279 3.48 12.30 -28.32
C PHE A 279 3.28 10.79 -28.51
N LEU A 280 3.78 10.19 -29.59
CA LEU A 280 3.74 8.74 -29.78
C LEU A 280 4.56 8.01 -28.72
N LEU A 281 5.76 8.50 -28.41
CA LEU A 281 6.60 7.94 -27.34
C LEU A 281 5.88 8.05 -25.99
N ALA A 282 5.48 9.26 -25.57
CA ALA A 282 4.78 9.46 -24.30
C ALA A 282 3.49 8.63 -24.22
N GLY A 283 2.68 8.66 -25.28
CA GLY A 283 1.43 7.91 -25.38
C GLY A 283 1.64 6.40 -25.35
N SER A 284 2.73 5.88 -25.92
CA SER A 284 3.05 4.45 -25.85
C SER A 284 3.37 3.98 -24.43
N LEU A 285 4.07 4.80 -23.64
CA LEU A 285 4.39 4.46 -22.24
C LEU A 285 3.16 4.50 -21.35
N ILE A 286 2.32 5.55 -21.52
CA ILE A 286 1.04 5.66 -20.83
C ILE A 286 0.12 4.49 -21.20
N GLY A 287 -0.03 4.24 -22.50
CA GLY A 287 -0.88 3.18 -23.01
C GLY A 287 -0.44 1.80 -22.56
N LEU A 288 0.85 1.49 -22.61
CA LEU A 288 1.38 0.19 -22.18
C LEU A 288 1.19 -0.02 -20.68
N TYR A 289 1.53 0.97 -19.86
CA TYR A 289 1.42 0.85 -18.41
C TYR A 289 -0.05 0.68 -17.97
N LEU A 290 -0.95 1.53 -18.48
CA LEU A 290 -2.38 1.43 -18.16
C LEU A 290 -3.01 0.17 -18.76
N PHE A 291 -2.55 -0.30 -19.93
CA PHE A 291 -2.97 -1.59 -20.48
C PHE A 291 -2.61 -2.74 -19.55
N VAL A 292 -1.42 -2.72 -18.94
CA VAL A 292 -1.05 -3.75 -17.97
C VAL A 292 -1.97 -3.72 -16.76
N ARG A 293 -2.21 -2.54 -16.18
CA ARG A 293 -3.14 -2.36 -15.04
C ARG A 293 -4.54 -2.87 -15.36
N PHE A 294 -5.20 -2.26 -16.35
CA PHE A 294 -6.59 -2.54 -16.66
C PHE A 294 -6.80 -3.89 -17.34
N GLY A 295 -5.82 -4.35 -18.11
CA GLY A 295 -5.83 -5.68 -18.71
C GLY A 295 -5.76 -6.78 -17.65
N ALA A 296 -4.91 -6.61 -16.64
CA ALA A 296 -4.79 -7.57 -15.55
C ALA A 296 -6.04 -7.60 -14.67
N VAL A 297 -6.54 -6.44 -14.22
CA VAL A 297 -7.80 -6.33 -13.44
C VAL A 297 -8.98 -6.87 -14.25
N GLY A 298 -9.08 -6.52 -15.53
CA GLY A 298 -10.14 -7.01 -16.39
C GLY A 298 -10.06 -8.51 -16.69
N LEU A 299 -8.88 -9.13 -16.56
CA LEU A 299 -8.70 -10.57 -16.68
C LEU A 299 -9.03 -11.29 -15.37
N GLU A 300 -8.60 -10.74 -14.23
CA GLU A 300 -8.96 -11.19 -12.89
C GLU A 300 -10.49 -11.27 -12.73
N ALA A 301 -11.19 -10.17 -13.05
CA ALA A 301 -12.65 -10.11 -12.96
C ALA A 301 -13.38 -11.12 -13.87
N ARG A 302 -12.73 -11.64 -14.92
CA ARG A 302 -13.30 -12.66 -15.82
C ARG A 302 -12.93 -14.08 -15.45
N LEU A 303 -11.80 -14.26 -14.76
CA LEU A 303 -11.18 -15.54 -14.44
C LEU A 303 -10.98 -15.66 -12.92
N GLY A 304 -12.02 -15.35 -12.14
CA GLY A 304 -11.93 -15.23 -10.67
C GLY A 304 -11.38 -16.46 -9.93
N ASP A 305 -11.44 -17.65 -10.55
CA ASP A 305 -10.88 -18.89 -10.00
C ASP A 305 -9.35 -19.00 -10.14
N LEU A 306 -8.73 -18.20 -11.01
CA LEU A 306 -7.27 -18.22 -11.19
C LEU A 306 -6.58 -17.43 -10.08
N ASP A 307 -5.46 -17.96 -9.59
CA ASP A 307 -4.55 -17.23 -8.72
C ASP A 307 -4.11 -15.92 -9.42
N PRO A 308 -4.42 -14.74 -8.86
CA PRO A 308 -4.05 -13.46 -9.45
C PRO A 308 -2.54 -13.29 -9.69
N ARG A 309 -1.70 -14.01 -8.96
CA ARG A 309 -0.23 -13.98 -9.13
C ARG A 309 0.20 -14.56 -10.48
N VAL A 310 -0.56 -15.52 -11.02
CA VAL A 310 -0.32 -16.07 -12.36
C VAL A 310 -0.60 -15.00 -13.42
N ILE A 311 -1.68 -14.23 -13.23
CA ILE A 311 -2.03 -13.09 -14.10
C ILE A 311 -0.92 -12.03 -14.00
N ALA A 312 -0.51 -11.65 -12.79
CA ALA A 312 0.60 -10.71 -12.58
C ALA A 312 1.88 -11.18 -13.28
N GLY A 313 2.24 -12.45 -13.13
CA GLY A 313 3.41 -13.05 -13.77
C GLY A 313 3.34 -13.01 -15.31
N ALA A 314 2.15 -13.16 -15.90
CA ALA A 314 1.96 -13.08 -17.35
C ALA A 314 2.08 -11.64 -17.89
N PHE A 315 1.60 -10.65 -17.13
CA PHE A 315 1.62 -9.25 -17.53
C PHE A 315 2.94 -8.53 -17.20
N TYR A 316 3.66 -8.96 -16.17
CA TYR A 316 4.88 -8.30 -15.72
C TYR A 316 5.97 -8.16 -16.81
N PRO A 317 6.23 -9.15 -17.69
CA PRO A 317 7.17 -8.99 -18.80
C PRO A 317 6.85 -7.82 -19.74
N LEU A 318 5.56 -7.47 -19.90
CA LEU A 318 5.16 -6.31 -20.70
C LEU A 318 5.65 -5.01 -20.08
N LEU A 319 5.68 -4.89 -18.75
CA LEU A 319 6.28 -3.74 -18.07
C LEU A 319 7.81 -3.81 -18.13
N ALA A 320 8.37 -4.95 -17.67
CA ALA A 320 9.82 -5.10 -17.48
C ALA A 320 10.61 -4.94 -18.79
N VAL A 321 10.08 -5.44 -19.90
CA VAL A 321 10.72 -5.39 -21.22
C VAL A 321 10.03 -4.39 -22.15
N GLY A 322 8.70 -4.33 -22.13
CA GLY A 322 7.95 -3.50 -23.07
C GLY A 322 8.19 -2.00 -22.86
N LEU A 323 8.31 -1.50 -21.63
CA LEU A 323 8.57 -0.07 -21.39
C LEU A 323 9.93 0.37 -21.99
N PRO A 324 11.06 -0.32 -21.72
CA PRO A 324 12.32 -0.05 -22.42
C PRO A 324 12.25 -0.19 -23.94
N VAL A 325 11.57 -1.24 -24.44
CA VAL A 325 11.49 -1.51 -25.89
C VAL A 325 10.68 -0.42 -26.61
N CYS A 326 9.52 -0.03 -26.08
CA CYS A 326 8.74 1.09 -26.59
C CYS A 326 9.55 2.38 -26.56
N THR A 327 10.22 2.65 -25.43
CA THR A 327 11.08 3.82 -25.28
C THR A 327 12.15 3.87 -26.36
N TYR A 328 12.90 2.77 -26.54
CA TYR A 328 13.95 2.66 -27.53
C TYR A 328 13.42 2.77 -28.98
N ALA A 329 12.27 2.16 -29.28
CA ALA A 329 11.71 2.14 -30.63
C ALA A 329 11.16 3.52 -31.04
N PHE A 330 10.39 4.17 -30.17
CA PHE A 330 9.70 5.43 -30.48
C PHE A 330 10.58 6.67 -30.32
N ALA A 331 11.68 6.60 -29.57
CA ALA A 331 12.63 7.71 -29.45
C ALA A 331 13.51 7.93 -30.70
N ARG A 332 13.62 6.94 -31.58
CA ARG A 332 14.51 6.95 -32.77
C ARG A 332 14.45 8.19 -33.67
N PRO A 333 13.29 8.86 -33.87
CA PRO A 333 13.20 10.04 -34.73
C PRO A 333 13.45 11.37 -34.00
N LEU A 334 13.65 11.35 -32.68
CA LEU A 334 13.74 12.54 -31.84
C LEU A 334 15.19 13.01 -31.65
N ASP A 335 15.37 14.27 -31.29
CA ASP A 335 16.61 14.79 -30.71
C ASP A 335 16.74 14.39 -29.22
N ARG A 336 17.95 14.54 -28.66
CA ARG A 336 18.30 14.08 -27.30
C ARG A 336 17.35 14.63 -26.23
N SER A 337 17.15 15.94 -26.19
CA SER A 337 16.35 16.60 -25.15
C SER A 337 14.86 16.27 -25.28
N THR A 338 14.33 16.25 -26.51
CA THR A 338 12.94 15.87 -26.75
C THR A 338 12.68 14.41 -26.40
N ALA A 339 13.62 13.50 -26.75
CA ALA A 339 13.52 12.09 -26.40
C ALA A 339 13.50 11.88 -24.88
N PHE A 340 14.43 12.51 -24.16
CA PHE A 340 14.48 12.46 -22.70
C PHE A 340 13.18 12.96 -22.08
N ALA A 341 12.73 14.15 -22.47
CA ALA A 341 11.55 14.78 -21.91
C ALA A 341 10.29 13.96 -22.19
N ALA A 342 10.10 13.50 -23.43
CA ALA A 342 8.93 12.71 -23.80
C ALA A 342 8.84 11.37 -23.06
N ALA A 343 9.97 10.67 -22.87
CA ALA A 343 10.00 9.42 -22.10
C ALA A 343 9.75 9.66 -20.61
N SER A 344 10.52 10.55 -19.98
CA SER A 344 10.44 10.81 -18.54
C SER A 344 9.08 11.38 -18.14
N VAL A 345 8.58 12.38 -18.87
CA VAL A 345 7.28 12.99 -18.59
C VAL A 345 6.14 12.03 -18.95
N GLY A 346 6.25 11.30 -20.06
CA GLY A 346 5.26 10.29 -20.45
C GLY A 346 5.08 9.21 -19.38
N PHE A 347 6.20 8.66 -18.88
CA PHE A 347 6.16 7.68 -17.79
C PHE A 347 5.65 8.28 -16.48
N ALA A 348 6.15 9.46 -16.07
CA ALA A 348 5.65 10.13 -14.86
C ALA A 348 4.13 10.40 -14.95
N THR A 349 3.63 10.77 -16.12
CA THR A 349 2.19 10.94 -16.39
C THR A 349 1.45 9.61 -16.26
N ALA A 350 2.01 8.50 -16.76
CA ALA A 350 1.40 7.18 -16.62
C ALA A 350 1.22 6.79 -15.15
N ILE A 351 2.25 7.00 -14.33
CA ILE A 351 2.21 6.74 -12.88
C ILE A 351 1.20 7.64 -12.17
N LEU A 352 1.16 8.94 -12.50
CA LEU A 352 0.20 9.86 -11.89
C LEU A 352 -1.25 9.47 -12.23
N LEU A 353 -1.50 9.09 -13.49
CA LEU A 353 -2.82 8.61 -13.91
C LEU A 353 -3.19 7.33 -13.17
N ASP A 354 -2.29 6.36 -13.08
CA ASP A 354 -2.51 5.10 -12.33
C ASP A 354 -2.88 5.37 -10.87
N TYR A 355 -2.08 6.19 -10.17
CA TYR A 355 -2.35 6.54 -8.78
C TYR A 355 -3.65 7.31 -8.60
N THR A 356 -3.99 8.20 -9.55
CA THR A 356 -5.28 8.90 -9.52
C THR A 356 -6.44 7.91 -9.67
N LEU A 357 -6.30 6.93 -10.57
CA LEU A 357 -7.32 5.91 -10.83
C LEU A 357 -7.48 4.94 -9.66
N LEU A 358 -6.40 4.64 -8.95
CA LEU A 358 -6.38 3.81 -7.73
C LEU A 358 -6.76 4.58 -6.46
N GLY A 359 -7.04 5.89 -6.56
CA GLY A 359 -7.38 6.73 -5.41
C GLY A 359 -6.22 6.98 -4.44
N VAL A 360 -4.97 6.82 -4.89
CA VAL A 360 -3.77 7.04 -4.07
C VAL A 360 -3.52 8.53 -3.90
N THR A 361 -3.77 9.03 -2.69
CA THR A 361 -3.62 10.47 -2.34
C THR A 361 -2.29 10.78 -1.67
N ARG A 362 -1.64 9.78 -1.07
CA ARG A 362 -0.37 9.93 -0.35
C ARG A 362 0.63 8.87 -0.82
N LEU A 363 1.86 9.30 -1.09
CA LEU A 363 2.93 8.42 -1.53
C LEU A 363 4.12 8.51 -0.56
N PRO A 364 4.60 7.36 -0.07
CA PRO A 364 5.87 7.30 0.65
C PRO A 364 7.02 7.89 -0.18
N VAL A 365 7.94 8.62 0.46
CA VAL A 365 9.07 9.30 -0.21
C VAL A 365 9.94 8.32 -1.00
N ASN A 366 10.16 7.11 -0.47
CA ASN A 366 10.91 6.06 -1.16
C ASN A 366 10.23 5.60 -2.46
N VAL A 367 8.89 5.50 -2.49
CA VAL A 367 8.13 5.20 -3.70
C VAL A 367 8.30 6.33 -4.71
N PHE A 368 8.18 7.58 -4.27
CA PHE A 368 8.36 8.74 -5.14
C PHE A 368 9.76 8.77 -5.77
N VAL A 369 10.82 8.59 -4.97
CA VAL A 369 12.21 8.53 -5.44
C VAL A 369 12.39 7.41 -6.44
N HIS A 370 11.85 6.22 -6.15
CA HIS A 370 11.91 5.07 -7.07
C HIS A 370 11.26 5.37 -8.42
N ARG A 371 10.04 5.94 -8.43
CA ARG A 371 9.33 6.29 -9.68
C ARG A 371 10.06 7.36 -10.47
N PHE A 372 10.65 8.33 -9.78
CA PHE A 372 11.48 9.36 -10.40
C PHE A 372 12.75 8.78 -11.03
N SER A 373 13.46 7.88 -10.33
CA SER A 373 14.61 7.16 -10.88
C SER A 373 14.24 6.31 -12.09
N THR A 374 13.08 5.66 -12.06
CA THR A 374 12.55 4.85 -13.18
C THR A 374 12.27 5.72 -14.41
N ALA A 375 11.68 6.92 -14.21
CA ALA A 375 11.47 7.89 -15.27
C ALA A 375 12.80 8.33 -15.91
N ILE A 376 13.81 8.62 -15.09
CA ILE A 376 15.17 8.98 -15.55
C ILE A 376 15.82 7.85 -16.34
N ALA A 377 15.69 6.60 -15.89
CA ALA A 377 16.22 5.44 -16.59
C ALA A 377 15.66 5.34 -18.02
N LEU A 378 14.34 5.48 -18.17
CA LEU A 378 13.69 5.53 -19.49
C LEU A 378 14.13 6.76 -20.30
N GLY A 379 14.30 7.91 -19.66
CA GLY A 379 14.87 9.10 -20.29
C GLY A 379 16.24 8.84 -20.93
N PHE A 380 17.15 8.17 -20.22
CA PHE A 380 18.47 7.81 -20.75
C PHE A 380 18.42 6.79 -21.89
N ILE A 381 17.52 5.80 -21.80
CA ILE A 381 17.27 4.87 -22.91
C ILE A 381 16.80 5.64 -24.15
N ALA A 382 15.90 6.61 -23.97
CA ALA A 382 15.37 7.44 -25.06
C ALA A 382 16.47 8.31 -25.70
N VAL A 383 17.32 8.96 -24.90
CA VAL A 383 18.47 9.75 -25.38
C VAL A 383 19.40 8.89 -26.23
N GLY A 384 19.79 7.73 -25.72
CA GLY A 384 20.70 6.85 -26.45
C GLY A 384 20.10 6.21 -27.70
N ALA A 385 18.77 6.14 -27.79
CA ALA A 385 18.05 5.68 -28.98
C ALA A 385 17.78 6.79 -30.01
N SER A 386 17.95 8.05 -29.61
CA SER A 386 17.59 9.23 -30.39
C SER A 386 18.33 9.33 -31.73
N HIS A 387 17.78 10.10 -32.66
CA HIS A 387 18.36 10.26 -34.00
C HIS A 387 19.76 10.88 -33.95
N ALA A 388 19.93 11.90 -33.10
CA ALA A 388 21.19 12.61 -32.93
C ALA A 388 22.31 11.65 -32.49
N GLU A 389 22.06 10.83 -31.47
CA GLU A 389 23.08 9.93 -30.91
C GLU A 389 23.43 8.76 -31.83
N ARG A 390 22.52 8.37 -32.71
CA ARG A 390 22.77 7.31 -33.69
C ARG A 390 23.58 7.76 -34.90
N ILE A 391 23.56 9.05 -35.24
CA ILE A 391 24.25 9.59 -36.41
C ILE A 391 25.59 10.21 -36.01
N ASP A 392 25.62 10.92 -34.88
CA ASP A 392 26.82 11.58 -34.36
C ASP A 392 26.99 11.27 -32.87
N PRO A 393 27.53 10.08 -32.55
CA PRO A 393 27.71 9.66 -31.17
C PRO A 393 28.85 10.46 -30.53
N GLU A 394 28.50 11.41 -29.67
CA GLU A 394 29.49 12.11 -28.84
C GLU A 394 29.86 11.24 -27.62
N ASP A 395 28.95 10.37 -27.15
CA ASP A 395 29.15 9.48 -25.99
C ASP A 395 28.36 8.16 -26.10
N HIS A 396 29.06 7.04 -26.33
CA HIS A 396 28.45 5.71 -26.57
C HIS A 396 27.79 5.02 -25.35
N GLY A 397 27.47 5.76 -24.28
CA GLY A 397 27.10 5.19 -22.98
C GLY A 397 25.60 5.21 -22.62
N PHE A 398 24.78 6.08 -23.23
CA PHE A 398 23.47 6.41 -22.65
C PHE A 398 22.46 5.26 -22.61
N VAL A 399 22.38 4.43 -23.66
CA VAL A 399 21.49 3.25 -23.64
C VAL A 399 21.92 2.26 -22.56
N ARG A 400 23.24 2.02 -22.43
CA ARG A 400 23.78 1.10 -21.41
C ARG A 400 23.51 1.63 -20.01
N MET A 401 23.74 2.93 -19.79
CA MET A 401 23.45 3.58 -18.52
C MET A 401 21.95 3.49 -18.17
N GLY A 402 21.08 3.84 -19.12
CA GLY A 402 19.63 3.75 -18.94
C GLY A 402 19.16 2.32 -18.68
N ALA A 403 19.71 1.33 -19.38
CA ALA A 403 19.40 -0.08 -19.16
C ALA A 403 19.90 -0.59 -17.79
N LEU A 404 21.09 -0.19 -17.35
CA LEU A 404 21.60 -0.53 -16.02
C LEU A 404 20.73 0.11 -14.93
N LEU A 405 20.40 1.39 -15.06
CA LEU A 405 19.49 2.08 -14.14
C LEU A 405 18.12 1.40 -14.13
N TRP A 406 17.59 1.01 -15.29
CA TRP A 406 16.33 0.31 -15.41
C TRP A 406 16.34 -1.03 -14.65
N VAL A 407 17.38 -1.84 -14.87
CA VAL A 407 17.58 -3.11 -14.16
C VAL A 407 17.68 -2.89 -12.65
N VAL A 408 18.43 -1.88 -12.21
CA VAL A 408 18.52 -1.53 -10.77
C VAL A 408 17.15 -1.13 -10.23
N THR A 409 16.41 -0.27 -10.94
CA THR A 409 15.06 0.15 -10.51
C THR A 409 14.04 -0.99 -10.54
N LEU A 410 14.21 -1.99 -11.40
CA LEU A 410 13.35 -3.18 -11.38
C LEU A 410 13.72 -4.15 -10.26
N LEU A 411 15.01 -4.43 -10.07
CA LEU A 411 15.47 -5.48 -9.17
C LEU A 411 15.51 -5.03 -7.71
N VAL A 412 15.92 -3.80 -7.40
CA VAL A 412 16.06 -3.35 -6.00
C VAL A 412 14.75 -3.48 -5.20
N PRO A 413 13.58 -3.08 -5.74
CA PRO A 413 12.32 -3.33 -5.04
C PRO A 413 12.08 -4.83 -4.86
N LEU A 414 12.24 -5.64 -5.92
CA LEU A 414 11.98 -7.08 -5.86
C LEU A 414 12.88 -7.84 -4.86
N LEU A 415 14.16 -7.45 -4.79
CA LEU A 415 15.15 -8.05 -3.89
C LEU A 415 14.94 -7.66 -2.42
N ARG A 416 14.11 -6.64 -2.13
CA ARG A 416 13.70 -6.37 -0.75
C ARG A 416 12.62 -7.32 -0.25
N PHE A 417 12.07 -8.16 -1.14
CA PHE A 417 11.04 -9.15 -0.85
C PHE A 417 11.55 -10.60 -0.94
N LEU A 418 12.86 -10.78 -1.17
CA LEU A 418 13.60 -12.04 -0.99
C LEU A 418 14.50 -11.89 0.24
#